data_AF-A0AAU9ME51-F1
#
_entry.id   AF-A0AAU9ME51-F1
#
_cell.length_a   1.000
_cell.length_b   1.000
_cell.length_c   1.000
_cell.angle_alpha   90.00
_cell.angle_beta   90.00
_cell.angle_gamma   90.00
#
_symmetry.space_group_name_H-M   'P 1'
#
loop_
_entity.id
_entity.type
_entity.pdbx_description
1 polymer ?
#
loop_
_entity_poly.entity_id
_entity_poly.type
_entity_poly.pdbx_seq_one_letter_code
_entity_poly.pdbx_strand_id
1 'polypeptide(L)'
;MMTPKMVAHFRRSVSFSNTPSPPPPPPSSTYRTTAKRIHFRSTSLPTRSHPVLSQLKYHLNQLKSQWGPETVSESINSSRITDALIRLRIILESLDDLLDLAPSRDSLRRHPEWVEKVLEDFLVMVDVYGTFQMQISTLKQCNVAAQLATRRKDGLKMVVCLKGLKKSGREIFKLMPFLQTIRERPADLTQLDPNPDLELVEVIKGVMEMIVVISEAVFGGISASLETRKASWMMGLKKSKREKGIKEIENGIWSLRNYKDEILNKKMMKEMEECIEGIESGSEKVFRSLINTRVSLLNVLTQ
;
A
#
# COMPACT_ATOMS: atom_id res chain seq x y z
N MET A 1 0.27 -21.41 -51.12
CA MET A 1 0.50 -21.59 -49.67
C MET A 1 0.61 -20.22 -49.03
N MET A 2 -0.11 -20.04 -47.92
CA MET A 2 -0.39 -18.77 -47.24
C MET A 2 0.84 -18.08 -46.63
N THR A 3 0.80 -16.74 -46.56
CA THR A 3 1.22 -15.95 -45.38
C THR A 3 0.29 -14.73 -45.19
N PRO A 4 0.16 -14.19 -43.96
CA PRO A 4 -1.08 -13.56 -43.51
C PRO A 4 -1.03 -12.02 -43.36
N LYS A 5 -2.25 -11.48 -43.22
CA LYS A 5 -2.67 -10.10 -42.97
C LYS A 5 -2.05 -9.46 -41.72
N MET A 6 -1.60 -8.21 -41.86
CA MET A 6 -1.55 -7.22 -40.77
C MET A 6 -2.87 -6.43 -40.74
N VAL A 7 -3.42 -6.24 -39.54
CA VAL A 7 -4.47 -5.25 -39.27
C VAL A 7 -3.82 -4.11 -38.48
N ALA A 8 -3.74 -2.93 -39.09
CA ALA A 8 -3.33 -1.71 -38.41
C ALA A 8 -4.55 -0.89 -38.03
N HIS A 9 -4.53 -0.42 -36.79
CA HIS A 9 -5.61 0.27 -36.11
C HIS A 9 -5.84 1.70 -36.62
N PHE A 10 -7.11 2.05 -36.49
CA PHE A 10 -7.80 3.28 -36.84
C PHE A 10 -7.37 4.47 -35.95
N ARG A 11 -6.94 5.59 -36.54
CA ARG A 11 -7.00 6.91 -35.91
C ARG A 11 -8.13 7.70 -36.57
N ARG A 12 -9.18 8.07 -35.83
CA ARG A 12 -10.13 9.10 -36.27
C ARG A 12 -9.75 10.44 -35.66
N SER A 13 -9.33 11.35 -36.52
CA SER A 13 -9.32 12.79 -36.27
C SER A 13 -10.61 13.35 -36.88
N VAL A 14 -11.42 14.06 -36.10
CA VAL A 14 -12.65 14.70 -36.58
C VAL A 14 -12.31 16.17 -36.86
N SER A 15 -12.32 16.55 -38.14
CA SER A 15 -12.19 17.93 -38.62
C SER A 15 -13.56 18.60 -38.66
N PHE A 16 -13.68 19.83 -38.16
CA PHE A 16 -14.87 20.66 -38.34
C PHE A 16 -14.70 21.61 -39.54
N SER A 17 -15.74 21.69 -40.37
CA SER A 17 -15.81 22.49 -41.59
C SER A 17 -16.01 23.98 -41.29
N ASN A 18 -15.23 24.86 -41.93
CA ASN A 18 -15.47 26.31 -41.95
C ASN A 18 -16.54 26.66 -43.00
N THR A 19 -17.64 27.30 -42.59
CA THR A 19 -18.57 27.98 -43.50
C THR A 19 -18.48 29.50 -43.33
N PRO A 20 -18.51 30.32 -44.40
CA PRO A 20 -18.47 31.78 -44.28
C PRO A 20 -19.85 32.35 -43.91
N SER A 21 -19.88 33.36 -43.04
CA SER A 21 -21.09 34.07 -42.61
C SER A 21 -21.55 35.14 -43.62
N PRO A 22 -22.86 35.48 -43.71
CA PRO A 22 -23.37 36.50 -44.64
C PRO A 22 -23.20 37.93 -44.10
N PRO A 23 -23.25 38.97 -44.97
CA PRO A 23 -23.05 40.37 -44.57
C PRO A 23 -24.29 41.00 -43.91
N PRO A 24 -24.12 42.08 -43.10
CA PRO A 24 -25.20 42.68 -42.31
C PRO A 24 -26.07 43.69 -43.09
N PRO A 25 -27.32 43.95 -42.65
CA PRO A 25 -28.21 44.96 -43.26
C PRO A 25 -27.99 46.39 -42.68
N PRO A 26 -28.48 47.45 -43.35
CA PRO A 26 -28.26 48.85 -42.95
C PRO A 26 -29.15 49.30 -41.77
N PRO A 27 -28.81 50.42 -41.08
CA PRO A 27 -29.39 50.75 -39.79
C PRO A 27 -30.66 51.61 -39.92
N SER A 28 -31.69 51.25 -39.16
CA SER A 28 -32.86 52.09 -38.92
C SER A 28 -33.10 52.26 -37.42
N SER A 29 -33.48 53.48 -37.08
CA SER A 29 -33.56 54.16 -35.79
C SER A 29 -34.37 53.48 -34.67
N THR A 30 -34.03 53.91 -33.45
CA THR A 30 -34.81 53.86 -32.18
C THR A 30 -34.80 52.47 -31.55
N TYR A 31 -34.37 52.23 -30.30
CA TYR A 31 -34.60 52.91 -29.02
C TYR A 31 -33.47 52.49 -28.05
N ARG A 32 -33.05 53.40 -27.15
CA ARG A 32 -32.08 53.12 -26.09
C ARG A 32 -32.64 52.09 -25.11
N THR A 33 -32.02 50.93 -25.05
CA THR A 33 -31.93 50.13 -23.82
C THR A 33 -30.45 49.85 -23.59
N THR A 34 -29.90 50.31 -22.46
CA THR A 34 -28.50 50.13 -22.08
C THR A 34 -28.22 48.65 -21.78
N ALA A 35 -28.05 47.85 -22.83
CA ALA A 35 -27.58 46.48 -22.70
C ALA A 35 -26.11 46.50 -22.28
N LYS A 36 -25.88 46.23 -20.98
CA LYS A 36 -24.54 45.95 -20.44
C LYS A 36 -23.87 44.91 -21.33
N ARG A 37 -22.67 45.23 -21.85
CA ARG A 37 -21.79 44.21 -22.45
C ARG A 37 -21.51 43.17 -21.36
N ILE A 38 -22.17 42.02 -21.44
CA ILE A 38 -21.82 40.86 -20.64
C ILE A 38 -20.51 40.35 -21.24
N HIS A 39 -19.40 40.68 -20.58
CA HIS A 39 -18.15 39.97 -20.81
C HIS A 39 -18.42 38.49 -20.52
N PHE A 40 -18.39 37.66 -21.56
CA PHE A 40 -18.29 36.21 -21.39
C PHE A 40 -16.87 35.93 -20.88
N ARG A 41 -16.65 36.15 -19.57
CA ARG A 41 -15.47 35.65 -18.89
C ARG A 41 -15.65 34.14 -18.86
N SER A 42 -14.70 33.43 -19.47
CA SER A 42 -14.57 31.98 -19.34
C SER A 42 -14.79 31.61 -17.87
N THR A 43 -15.87 30.88 -17.60
CA THR A 43 -16.07 30.25 -16.31
C THR A 43 -15.02 29.15 -16.22
N SER A 44 -13.87 29.45 -15.61
CA SER A 44 -12.95 28.40 -15.18
C SER A 44 -13.76 27.48 -14.29
N LEU A 45 -14.04 26.28 -14.78
CA LEU A 45 -14.51 25.20 -13.92
C LEU A 45 -13.55 25.09 -12.73
N PRO A 46 -14.03 24.80 -11.52
CA PRO A 46 -13.15 24.52 -10.39
C PRO A 46 -12.07 23.54 -10.86
N THR A 47 -10.81 23.90 -10.62
CA THR A 47 -9.62 23.16 -11.03
C THR A 47 -9.86 21.68 -10.74
N ARG A 48 -9.99 20.85 -11.79
CA ARG A 48 -10.08 19.40 -11.60
C ARG A 48 -8.80 18.98 -10.87
N SER A 49 -8.93 18.24 -9.78
CA SER A 49 -7.82 17.58 -9.11
C SER A 49 -6.98 16.83 -10.16
N HIS A 50 -5.65 16.89 -10.05
CA HIS A 50 -4.74 16.27 -11.02
C HIS A 50 -5.12 14.79 -11.24
N PRO A 51 -5.08 14.25 -12.48
CA PRO A 51 -5.53 12.89 -12.76
C PRO A 51 -4.83 11.83 -11.90
N VAL A 52 -3.52 12.00 -11.66
CA VAL A 52 -2.73 11.12 -10.77
C VAL A 52 -3.22 11.18 -9.32
N LEU A 53 -3.49 12.39 -8.80
CA LEU A 53 -3.99 12.58 -7.43
C LEU A 53 -5.37 11.92 -7.25
N SER A 54 -6.26 12.08 -8.23
CA SER A 54 -7.59 11.49 -8.23
C SER A 54 -7.53 9.96 -8.25
N GLN A 55 -6.63 9.39 -9.06
CA GLN A 55 -6.41 7.95 -9.13
C GLN A 55 -5.82 7.40 -7.82
N LEU A 56 -4.82 8.07 -7.25
CA LEU A 56 -4.23 7.71 -5.97
C LEU A 56 -5.28 7.70 -4.85
N LYS A 57 -6.10 8.76 -4.76
CA LYS A 57 -7.22 8.83 -3.81
C LYS A 57 -8.21 7.68 -3.98
N TYR A 58 -8.54 7.33 -5.22
CA TYR A 58 -9.42 6.21 -5.51
C TYR A 58 -8.84 4.88 -5.01
N HIS A 59 -7.58 4.56 -5.35
CA HIS A 59 -6.92 3.33 -4.90
C HIS A 59 -6.79 3.30 -3.37
N LEU A 60 -6.48 4.44 -2.75
CA LEU A 60 -6.37 4.58 -1.32
C LEU A 60 -7.71 4.30 -0.61
N ASN A 61 -8.80 4.92 -1.07
CA ASN A 61 -10.13 4.73 -0.50
C ASN A 61 -10.62 3.29 -0.66
N GLN A 62 -10.31 2.64 -1.78
CA GLN A 62 -10.62 1.22 -2.00
C GLN A 62 -9.85 0.32 -1.04
N LEU A 63 -8.58 0.63 -0.75
CA LEU A 63 -7.80 -0.15 0.20
C LEU A 63 -8.27 0.08 1.64
N LYS A 64 -8.63 1.33 1.98
CA LYS A 64 -9.23 1.71 3.27
C LYS A 64 -10.55 1.01 3.53
N SER A 65 -11.44 0.89 2.54
CA SER A 65 -12.72 0.19 2.72
C SER A 65 -12.51 -1.31 3.00
N GLN A 66 -11.49 -1.92 2.41
CA GLN A 66 -11.19 -3.35 2.57
C GLN A 66 -10.41 -3.70 3.85
N TRP A 67 -9.64 -2.75 4.39
CA TRP A 67 -8.76 -2.93 5.55
C TRP A 67 -9.13 -2.05 6.75
N GLY A 68 -10.26 -1.35 6.67
CA GLY A 68 -10.79 -0.52 7.75
C GLY A 68 -11.19 -1.34 8.99
N PRO A 69 -11.32 -0.70 10.16
CA PRO A 69 -11.48 -1.38 11.46
C PRO A 69 -12.68 -2.35 11.55
N GLU A 70 -13.72 -2.11 10.73
CA GLU A 70 -14.96 -2.90 10.66
C GLU A 70 -14.82 -4.19 9.82
N THR A 71 -13.95 -4.21 8.81
CA THR A 71 -13.79 -5.34 7.86
C THR A 71 -12.72 -6.36 8.26
N VAL A 72 -11.86 -6.02 9.23
CA VAL A 72 -10.86 -6.93 9.83
C VAL A 72 -11.50 -8.06 10.66
N SER A 73 -12.83 -8.12 10.76
CA SER A 73 -13.54 -9.24 11.40
C SER A 73 -13.48 -10.54 10.58
N GLU A 74 -13.15 -10.50 9.30
CA GLU A 74 -12.94 -11.71 8.51
C GLU A 74 -11.58 -12.37 8.77
N SER A 75 -11.46 -13.66 8.45
CA SER A 75 -10.16 -14.35 8.60
C SER A 75 -9.15 -13.84 7.58
N ILE A 76 -7.95 -13.51 8.05
CA ILE A 76 -6.81 -13.15 7.21
C ILE A 76 -6.29 -14.42 6.53
N ASN A 77 -6.10 -14.36 5.22
CA ASN A 77 -5.52 -15.42 4.40
C ASN A 77 -4.43 -14.85 3.50
N SER A 78 -3.64 -15.74 2.91
CA SER A 78 -2.50 -15.39 2.06
C SER A 78 -2.90 -14.52 0.87
N SER A 79 -4.04 -14.80 0.23
CA SER A 79 -4.49 -14.09 -0.97
C SER A 79 -4.87 -12.65 -0.68
N ARG A 80 -5.58 -12.37 0.42
CA ARG A 80 -5.91 -11.00 0.85
C ARG A 80 -4.67 -10.20 1.20
N ILE A 81 -3.73 -10.80 1.94
CA ILE A 81 -2.47 -10.13 2.27
C ILE A 81 -1.70 -9.79 0.99
N THR A 82 -1.57 -10.75 0.08
CA THR A 82 -0.80 -10.56 -1.15
C THR A 82 -1.44 -9.48 -2.02
N ASP A 83 -2.77 -9.47 -2.17
CA ASP A 83 -3.51 -8.41 -2.87
C ASP A 83 -3.29 -7.04 -2.20
N ALA A 84 -3.31 -6.96 -0.87
CA ALA A 84 -3.05 -5.72 -0.15
C ALA A 84 -1.63 -5.19 -0.35
N LEU A 85 -0.61 -6.06 -0.30
CA LEU A 85 0.78 -5.67 -0.59
C LEU A 85 0.94 -5.19 -2.04
N ILE A 86 0.27 -5.84 -3.00
CA ILE A 86 0.26 -5.42 -4.40
C ILE A 86 -0.38 -4.03 -4.56
N ARG A 87 -1.53 -3.80 -3.92
CA ARG A 87 -2.22 -2.50 -3.95
C ARG A 87 -1.41 -1.41 -3.26
N LEU A 88 -0.79 -1.72 -2.12
CA LEU A 88 0.06 -0.79 -1.39
C LEU A 88 1.27 -0.36 -2.23
N ARG A 89 1.91 -1.31 -2.94
CA ARG A 89 2.97 -0.99 -3.90
C ARG A 89 2.47 -0.02 -4.98
N ILE A 90 1.32 -0.30 -5.60
CA ILE A 90 0.75 0.58 -6.65
C ILE A 90 0.47 1.98 -6.11
N ILE A 91 -0.01 2.08 -4.87
CA ILE A 91 -0.25 3.36 -4.18
C ILE A 91 1.07 4.11 -3.96
N LEU A 92 2.14 3.43 -3.51
CA LEU A 92 3.46 4.03 -3.32
C LEU A 92 4.09 4.48 -4.64
N GLU A 93 3.99 3.67 -5.71
CA GLU A 93 4.43 4.03 -7.06
C GLU A 93 3.65 5.25 -7.59
N SER A 94 2.33 5.30 -7.39
CA SER A 94 1.52 6.46 -7.79
C SER A 94 1.82 7.71 -6.96
N LEU A 95 2.24 7.55 -5.69
CA LEU A 95 2.70 8.65 -4.86
C LEU A 95 4.06 9.16 -5.34
N ASP A 96 4.96 8.27 -5.74
CA ASP A 96 6.25 8.61 -6.35
C ASP A 96 6.04 9.48 -7.60
N ASP A 97 5.19 9.03 -8.53
CA ASP A 97 4.80 9.78 -9.73
C ASP A 97 4.19 11.16 -9.40
N LEU A 98 3.40 11.23 -8.32
CA LEU A 98 2.78 12.48 -7.86
C LEU A 98 3.82 13.46 -7.30
N LEU A 99 4.84 12.96 -6.59
CA LEU A 99 5.92 13.76 -6.01
C LEU A 99 6.88 14.29 -7.07
N ASP A 100 6.99 13.63 -8.21
CA ASP A 100 7.81 14.10 -9.34
C ASP A 100 7.20 15.33 -10.05
N LEU A 101 5.91 15.61 -9.87
CA LEU A 101 5.24 16.75 -10.49
C LEU A 101 5.65 18.08 -9.83
N ALA A 102 6.06 19.06 -10.64
CA ALA A 102 6.48 20.39 -10.15
C ALA A 102 5.45 21.06 -9.20
N PRO A 103 4.12 21.06 -9.48
CA PRO A 103 3.14 21.64 -8.56
C PRO A 103 3.12 20.97 -7.18
N SER A 104 3.32 19.65 -7.12
CA SER A 104 3.39 18.91 -5.86
C SER A 104 4.67 19.30 -5.10
N ARG A 105 5.80 19.44 -5.79
CA ARG A 105 7.07 19.83 -5.18
C ARG A 105 7.02 21.24 -4.62
N ASP A 106 6.48 22.19 -5.38
CA ASP A 106 6.34 23.58 -4.95
C ASP A 106 5.33 23.75 -3.80
N SER A 107 4.30 22.89 -3.75
CA SER A 107 3.39 22.77 -2.61
C SER A 107 4.13 22.32 -1.35
N LEU A 108 4.89 21.22 -1.45
CA LEU A 108 5.60 20.63 -0.33
C LEU A 108 6.79 21.46 0.16
N ARG A 109 7.50 22.16 -0.73
CA ARG A 109 8.61 23.08 -0.38
C ARG A 109 8.16 24.25 0.49
N ARG A 110 6.87 24.61 0.48
CA ARG A 110 6.32 25.61 1.38
C ARG A 110 6.15 25.10 2.81
N HIS A 111 6.33 23.79 3.04
CA HIS A 111 6.19 23.13 4.34
C HIS A 111 7.39 22.20 4.65
N PRO A 112 8.63 22.72 4.66
CA PRO A 112 9.84 21.90 4.78
C PRO A 112 9.88 21.08 6.08
N GLU A 113 9.50 21.68 7.22
CA GLU A 113 9.46 20.98 8.52
C GLU A 113 8.48 19.79 8.53
N TRP A 114 7.38 19.89 7.78
CA TRP A 114 6.43 18.78 7.64
C TRP A 114 7.00 17.68 6.75
N VAL A 115 7.64 18.05 5.64
CA VAL A 115 8.30 17.09 4.73
C VAL A 115 9.44 16.36 5.46
N GLU A 116 10.22 17.04 6.30
CA GLU A 116 11.25 16.43 7.14
C GLU A 116 10.67 15.37 8.08
N LYS A 117 9.55 15.65 8.76
CA LYS A 117 8.85 14.66 9.60
C LYS A 117 8.38 13.45 8.79
N VAL A 118 7.82 13.67 7.59
CA VAL A 118 7.42 12.59 6.69
C VAL A 118 8.64 11.76 6.26
N LEU A 119 9.77 12.39 5.96
CA LEU A 119 11.01 11.70 5.61
C LEU A 119 11.54 10.82 6.75
N GLU A 120 11.43 11.28 8.00
CA GLU A 120 11.75 10.49 9.18
C GLU A 120 10.81 9.29 9.33
N ASP A 121 9.51 9.46 9.12
CA ASP A 121 8.55 8.36 9.15
C ASP A 121 8.83 7.33 8.06
N PHE A 122 9.12 7.77 6.83
CA PHE A 122 9.54 6.86 5.75
C PHE A 122 10.85 6.15 6.06
N LEU A 123 11.80 6.79 6.74
CA LEU A 123 13.03 6.12 7.19
C LEU A 123 12.72 4.99 8.19
N VAL A 124 11.86 5.25 9.18
CA VAL A 124 11.41 4.21 10.13
C VAL A 124 10.74 3.06 9.39
N MET A 125 9.87 3.34 8.43
CA MET A 125 9.21 2.30 7.62
C MET A 125 10.22 1.48 6.81
N VAL A 126 11.22 2.12 6.20
CA VAL A 126 12.30 1.44 5.47
C VAL A 126 13.09 0.52 6.40
N ASP A 127 13.49 0.98 7.59
CA ASP A 127 14.24 0.17 8.55
C ASP A 127 13.44 -1.04 9.06
N VAL A 128 12.14 -0.83 9.32
CA VAL A 128 11.21 -1.88 9.71
C VAL A 128 11.08 -2.92 8.60
N TYR A 129 10.84 -2.52 7.36
CA TYR A 129 10.72 -3.43 6.23
C TYR A 129 12.04 -4.14 5.93
N GLY A 130 13.19 -3.47 6.06
CA GLY A 130 14.51 -4.08 5.92
C GLY A 130 14.74 -5.19 6.94
N THR A 131 14.38 -4.94 8.20
CA THR A 131 14.43 -5.98 9.25
C THR A 131 13.43 -7.10 8.99
N PHE A 132 12.22 -6.77 8.53
CA PHE A 132 11.21 -7.74 8.16
C PHE A 132 11.70 -8.68 7.04
N GLN A 133 12.35 -8.16 5.99
CA GLN A 133 12.93 -8.97 4.91
C GLN A 133 13.90 -10.04 5.44
N MET A 134 14.75 -9.68 6.41
CA MET A 134 15.66 -10.63 7.04
C MET A 134 14.91 -11.73 7.80
N GLN A 135 13.85 -11.35 8.54
CA GLN A 135 13.08 -12.31 9.34
C GLN A 135 12.21 -13.24 8.48
N ILE A 136 11.54 -12.72 7.44
CA ILE A 136 10.71 -13.54 6.54
C ILE A 136 11.57 -14.52 5.72
N SER A 137 12.79 -14.12 5.32
CA SER A 137 13.73 -15.02 4.66
C SER A 137 14.20 -16.13 5.61
N THR A 138 14.49 -15.81 6.87
CA THR A 138 14.81 -16.81 7.91
C THR A 138 13.64 -17.77 8.14
N LEU A 139 12.42 -17.25 8.18
CA LEU A 139 11.19 -18.04 8.31
C LEU A 139 11.02 -18.99 7.13
N LYS A 140 11.24 -18.53 5.89
CA LYS A 140 11.23 -19.34 4.66
C LYS A 140 12.25 -20.48 4.73
N GLN A 141 13.49 -20.19 5.12
CA GLN A 141 14.54 -21.20 5.28
C GLN A 141 14.16 -22.26 6.32
N CYS A 142 13.61 -21.83 7.46
CA CYS A 142 13.12 -22.76 8.49
C CYS A 142 11.96 -23.63 7.98
N ASN A 143 11.07 -23.08 7.15
CA ASN A 143 9.97 -23.83 6.54
C ASN A 143 10.48 -24.90 5.58
N VAL A 144 11.41 -24.55 4.68
CA VAL A 144 12.05 -25.51 3.76
C VAL A 144 12.79 -26.61 4.52
N ALA A 145 13.55 -26.24 5.56
CA ALA A 145 14.23 -27.21 6.41
C ALA A 145 13.25 -28.13 7.15
N ALA A 146 12.10 -27.60 7.61
CA ALA A 146 11.05 -28.39 8.25
C ALA A 146 10.44 -29.40 7.28
N GLN A 147 10.13 -29.00 6.04
CA GLN A 147 9.63 -29.91 5.01
C GLN A 147 10.61 -31.06 4.72
N LEU A 148 11.91 -30.76 4.63
CA LEU A 148 12.95 -31.78 4.44
C LEU A 148 13.04 -32.73 5.64
N ALA A 149 12.94 -32.21 6.86
CA ALA A 149 12.94 -33.01 8.08
C ALA A 149 11.70 -33.93 8.15
N THR A 150 10.53 -33.46 7.74
CA THR A 150 9.31 -34.28 7.63
C THR A 150 9.50 -35.42 6.64
N ARG A 151 10.06 -35.16 5.45
CA ARG A 151 10.34 -36.20 4.44
C ARG A 151 11.33 -37.27 4.95
N ARG A 152 12.31 -36.85 5.76
CA ARG A 152 13.31 -37.73 6.36
C ARG A 152 12.86 -38.39 7.67
N LYS A 153 11.65 -38.08 8.15
CA LYS A 153 11.12 -38.54 9.45
C LYS A 153 12.06 -38.18 10.62
N ASP A 154 12.74 -37.04 10.51
CA ASP A 154 13.72 -36.55 11.48
C ASP A 154 13.03 -35.67 12.53
N GLY A 155 12.56 -36.32 13.61
CA GLY A 155 11.85 -35.66 14.71
C GLY A 155 12.63 -34.53 15.38
N LEU A 156 13.94 -34.71 15.57
CA LEU A 156 14.78 -33.72 16.24
C LEU A 156 14.92 -32.46 15.38
N LYS A 157 15.17 -32.61 14.07
CA LYS A 157 15.24 -31.46 13.16
C LYS A 157 13.90 -30.73 13.04
N MET A 158 12.77 -31.45 13.03
CA MET A 158 11.45 -30.81 13.03
C MET A 158 11.26 -29.91 14.27
N VAL A 159 11.66 -30.38 15.46
CA VAL A 159 11.60 -29.58 16.69
C VAL A 159 12.48 -28.33 16.60
N VAL A 160 13.69 -28.45 16.06
CA VAL A 160 14.60 -27.30 15.84
C VAL A 160 13.98 -26.29 14.88
N CYS A 161 13.43 -26.73 13.75
CA CYS A 161 12.80 -25.84 12.76
C CYS A 161 11.57 -25.14 13.34
N LEU A 162 10.72 -25.85 14.10
CA LEU A 162 9.58 -25.24 14.80
C LEU A 162 10.01 -24.18 15.83
N LYS A 163 11.13 -24.37 16.51
CA LYS A 163 11.71 -23.32 17.39
C LYS A 163 12.20 -22.12 16.58
N GLY A 164 12.81 -22.35 15.42
CA GLY A 164 13.25 -21.32 14.48
C GLY A 164 12.08 -20.47 13.98
N LEU A 165 11.03 -21.11 13.46
CA LEU A 165 9.80 -20.44 13.01
C LEU A 165 9.19 -19.56 14.10
N LYS A 166 9.06 -20.09 15.34
CA LYS A 166 8.59 -19.31 16.48
C LYS A 166 9.49 -18.12 16.84
N LYS A 167 10.80 -18.27 16.68
CA LYS A 167 11.76 -17.18 16.93
C LYS A 167 11.52 -16.07 15.91
N SER A 168 11.46 -16.38 14.62
CA SER A 168 11.17 -15.40 13.56
C SER A 168 9.84 -14.70 13.79
N GLY A 169 8.77 -15.41 14.18
CA GLY A 169 7.49 -14.79 14.52
C GLY A 169 7.58 -13.76 15.64
N ARG A 170 8.35 -14.04 16.70
CA ARG A 170 8.60 -13.07 17.79
C ARG A 170 9.41 -11.87 17.34
N GLU A 171 10.44 -12.07 16.52
CA GLU A 171 11.23 -10.94 16.00
C GLU A 171 10.40 -10.06 15.07
N ILE A 172 9.50 -10.65 14.25
CA ILE A 172 8.55 -9.90 13.43
C ILE A 172 7.57 -9.10 14.30
N PHE A 173 7.05 -9.69 15.38
CA PHE A 173 6.15 -8.99 16.30
C PHE A 173 6.79 -7.77 16.96
N LYS A 174 8.08 -7.83 17.28
CA LYS A 174 8.84 -6.70 17.84
C LYS A 174 8.93 -5.51 16.90
N LEU A 175 8.57 -5.66 15.62
CA LEU A 175 8.55 -4.55 14.67
C LEU A 175 7.32 -3.65 14.83
N MET A 176 6.23 -4.15 15.43
CA MET A 176 4.97 -3.40 15.54
C MET A 176 5.08 -2.07 16.32
N PRO A 177 5.77 -1.99 17.48
CA PRO A 177 5.88 -0.73 18.21
C PRO A 177 6.52 0.40 17.40
N PHE A 178 7.46 0.10 16.50
CA PHE A 178 8.08 1.11 15.64
C PHE A 178 7.07 1.75 14.68
N LEU A 179 6.11 0.96 14.16
CA LEU A 179 5.04 1.49 13.32
C LEU A 179 4.04 2.35 14.11
N GLN A 180 3.81 2.03 15.39
CA GLN A 180 2.92 2.82 16.25
C GLN A 180 3.49 4.22 16.52
N THR A 181 4.82 4.37 16.55
CA THR A 181 5.45 5.70 16.69
C THR A 181 5.12 6.66 15.55
N ILE A 182 4.75 6.14 14.37
CA ILE A 182 4.34 6.94 13.20
C ILE A 182 2.90 7.47 13.42
N ARG A 183 2.04 6.66 14.04
CA ARG A 183 0.63 7.00 14.29
C ARG A 183 0.45 8.03 15.40
N GLU A 184 1.33 8.00 16.40
CA GLU A 184 1.22 8.81 17.62
C GLU A 184 1.74 10.25 17.46
N ARG A 185 2.41 10.58 16.35
CA ARG A 185 2.90 11.94 16.10
C ARG A 185 1.71 12.86 15.78
N PRO A 186 1.37 13.83 16.66
CA PRO A 186 0.34 14.80 16.34
C PRO A 186 0.83 15.63 15.17
N ALA A 187 0.01 15.69 14.12
CA ALA A 187 0.30 16.56 13.00
C ALA A 187 -0.03 18.00 13.41
N ASP A 188 1.00 18.79 13.73
CA ASP A 188 0.88 20.24 13.80
C ASP A 188 0.56 20.78 12.40
N LEU A 189 -0.72 20.77 12.04
CA LEU A 189 -1.25 21.42 10.85
C LEU A 189 -2.18 22.59 11.19
N THR A 190 -2.14 23.08 12.43
CA THR A 190 -2.93 24.23 12.90
C THR A 190 -2.63 25.54 12.15
N GLN A 191 -1.71 25.54 11.18
CA GLN A 191 -1.35 26.70 10.35
C GLN A 191 -1.55 26.51 8.84
N LEU A 192 -2.11 25.39 8.37
CA LEU A 192 -2.32 25.19 6.93
C LEU A 192 -3.66 25.77 6.48
N ASP A 193 -3.61 26.90 5.76
CA ASP A 193 -4.77 27.53 5.10
C ASP A 193 -5.47 26.52 4.15
N PRO A 194 -6.80 26.58 3.91
CA PRO A 194 -7.51 25.67 3.00
C PRO A 194 -7.08 25.90 1.53
N ASN A 195 -5.91 25.36 1.17
CA ASN A 195 -5.27 25.46 -0.13
C ASN A 195 -5.12 24.03 -0.72
N PRO A 196 -4.95 23.84 -2.05
CA PRO A 196 -4.46 22.62 -2.70
C PRO A 196 -3.36 21.83 -1.95
N ASP A 197 -2.55 22.50 -1.12
CA ASP A 197 -1.52 21.87 -0.30
C ASP A 197 -2.10 20.91 0.74
N LEU A 198 -3.26 21.25 1.32
CA LEU A 198 -3.96 20.41 2.28
C LEU A 198 -4.37 19.08 1.64
N GLU A 199 -4.80 19.11 0.37
CA GLU A 199 -5.22 17.92 -0.37
C GLU A 199 -4.07 16.92 -0.55
N LEU A 200 -2.88 17.41 -0.91
CA LEU A 200 -1.68 16.59 -1.09
C LEU A 200 -1.21 16.00 0.26
N VAL A 201 -1.19 16.84 1.30
CA VAL A 201 -0.82 16.44 2.66
C VAL A 201 -1.74 15.34 3.21
N GLU A 202 -3.06 15.48 3.03
CA GLU A 202 -4.04 14.47 3.42
C GLU A 202 -3.83 13.14 2.71
N VAL A 203 -3.49 13.18 1.41
CA VAL A 203 -3.22 11.98 0.63
C VAL A 203 -1.96 11.27 1.13
N ILE A 204 -0.86 12.00 1.33
CA ILE A 204 0.40 11.42 1.85
C ILE A 204 0.15 10.77 3.22
N LYS A 205 -0.54 11.45 4.13
CA LYS A 205 -0.92 10.88 5.43
C LYS A 205 -1.75 9.60 5.28
N GLY A 206 -2.71 9.61 4.37
CA GLY A 206 -3.53 8.44 4.10
C GLY A 206 -2.71 7.27 3.56
N VAL A 207 -1.71 7.52 2.71
CA VAL A 207 -0.76 6.50 2.25
C VAL A 207 0.03 5.93 3.44
N MET A 208 0.61 6.79 4.28
CA MET A 208 1.35 6.38 5.48
C MET A 208 0.50 5.53 6.43
N GLU A 209 -0.73 5.94 6.67
CA GLU A 209 -1.71 5.19 7.47
C GLU A 209 -1.93 3.78 6.88
N MET A 210 -2.09 3.65 5.57
CA MET A 210 -2.27 2.34 4.94
C MET A 210 -1.03 1.47 4.97
N ILE A 211 0.17 2.05 4.86
CA ILE A 211 1.42 1.30 5.06
C ILE A 211 1.41 0.68 6.46
N VAL A 212 1.12 1.47 7.49
CA VAL A 212 1.06 1.01 8.88
C VAL A 212 0.01 -0.09 9.05
N VAL A 213 -1.23 0.13 8.62
CA VAL A 213 -2.34 -0.83 8.78
C VAL A 213 -2.03 -2.17 8.13
N ILE A 214 -1.50 -2.16 6.90
CA ILE A 214 -1.18 -3.40 6.18
C ILE A 214 0.03 -4.09 6.82
N SER A 215 1.04 -3.33 7.21
CA SER A 215 2.22 -3.88 7.89
C SER A 215 1.84 -4.55 9.21
N GLU A 216 1.01 -3.91 10.03
CA GLU A 216 0.49 -4.49 11.27
C GLU A 216 -0.22 -5.81 11.01
N ALA A 217 -1.14 -5.84 10.04
CA ALA A 217 -1.87 -7.07 9.74
C ALA A 217 -0.99 -8.19 9.19
N VAL A 218 0.06 -7.88 8.42
CA VAL A 218 1.04 -8.86 7.96
C VAL A 218 1.89 -9.37 9.13
N PHE A 219 2.48 -8.47 9.92
CA PHE A 219 3.40 -8.82 10.99
C PHE A 219 2.70 -9.54 12.13
N GLY A 220 1.57 -9.00 12.55
CA GLY A 220 0.70 -9.59 13.56
C GLY A 220 0.07 -10.89 13.10
N GLY A 221 -0.35 -10.97 11.83
CA GLY A 221 -0.86 -12.21 11.24
C GLY A 221 0.17 -13.34 11.24
N ILE A 222 1.41 -13.06 10.85
CA ILE A 222 2.52 -14.03 10.89
C ILE A 222 2.83 -14.42 12.33
N SER A 223 2.99 -13.44 13.23
CA SER A 223 3.29 -13.69 14.64
C SER A 223 2.22 -14.59 15.29
N ALA A 224 0.94 -14.23 15.12
CA ALA A 224 -0.19 -14.97 15.67
C ALA A 224 -0.25 -16.41 15.15
N SER A 225 0.08 -16.65 13.86
CA SER A 225 0.12 -18.01 13.30
C SER A 225 1.23 -18.88 13.90
N LEU A 226 2.34 -18.28 14.29
CA LEU A 226 3.53 -18.98 14.79
C LEU A 226 3.50 -19.17 16.31
N GLU A 227 2.76 -18.34 17.02
CA GLU A 227 2.53 -18.49 18.45
C GLU A 227 1.68 -19.73 18.77
N THR A 228 2.09 -20.46 19.81
CA THR A 228 1.22 -21.47 20.40
C THR A 228 0.11 -20.78 21.19
N ARG A 229 -1.14 -21.22 21.02
CA ARG A 229 -2.36 -20.79 21.74
C ARG A 229 -2.28 -20.63 23.27
N LYS A 230 -1.15 -20.95 23.93
CA LYS A 230 -0.97 -20.98 25.40
C LYS A 230 -0.22 -19.79 26.04
N ALA A 231 0.14 -18.71 25.34
CA ALA A 231 0.86 -17.59 25.97
C ALA A 231 -0.05 -16.49 26.59
N SER A 232 -1.28 -16.83 26.98
CA SER A 232 -2.26 -15.82 27.45
C SER A 232 -2.19 -15.47 28.95
N TRP A 233 -1.25 -16.00 29.74
CA TRP A 233 -1.32 -15.85 31.21
C TRP A 233 -0.19 -15.03 31.86
N MET A 234 0.74 -14.41 31.13
CA MET A 234 1.88 -13.74 31.80
C MET A 234 2.14 -12.26 31.50
N MET A 235 1.32 -11.56 30.71
CA MET A 235 1.45 -10.09 30.64
C MET A 235 0.06 -9.47 30.77
N GLY A 236 -0.20 -8.84 31.92
CA GLY A 236 -1.41 -8.10 32.26
C GLY A 236 -1.61 -6.82 31.45
N LEU A 237 -1.43 -6.91 30.13
CA LEU A 237 -1.76 -5.84 29.21
C LEU A 237 -3.19 -6.07 28.73
N LYS A 238 -3.98 -4.99 28.76
CA LYS A 238 -5.37 -4.89 28.27
C LYS A 238 -5.65 -5.86 27.13
N LYS A 239 -6.83 -6.50 27.12
CA LYS A 239 -7.36 -7.31 26.00
C LYS A 239 -7.26 -6.52 24.68
N SER A 240 -6.07 -6.53 24.07
CA SER A 240 -5.84 -6.05 22.73
C SER A 240 -6.61 -6.99 21.80
N LYS A 241 -7.30 -6.42 20.82
CA LYS A 241 -7.99 -7.13 19.75
C LYS A 241 -7.01 -8.16 19.18
N ARG A 242 -7.19 -9.44 19.52
CA ARG A 242 -6.25 -10.50 19.15
C ARG A 242 -6.14 -10.55 17.63
N GLU A 243 -4.94 -10.35 17.12
CA GLU A 243 -4.68 -10.46 15.70
C GLU A 243 -4.97 -11.89 15.24
N LYS A 244 -5.70 -12.04 14.14
CA LYS A 244 -6.03 -13.35 13.59
C LYS A 244 -4.82 -13.86 12.81
N GLY A 245 -4.42 -15.10 13.10
CA GLY A 245 -3.38 -15.76 12.32
C GLY A 245 -3.77 -15.92 10.86
N ILE A 246 -2.77 -15.95 10.00
CA ILE A 246 -2.87 -16.32 8.59
C ILE A 246 -3.14 -17.82 8.52
N LYS A 247 -4.29 -18.20 7.96
CA LYS A 247 -4.79 -19.58 7.92
C LYS A 247 -3.77 -20.58 7.36
N GLU A 248 -3.11 -20.24 6.27
CA GLU A 248 -2.17 -21.11 5.58
C GLU A 248 -0.93 -21.41 6.45
N ILE A 249 -0.44 -20.40 7.18
CA ILE A 249 0.67 -20.58 8.13
C ILE A 249 0.21 -21.37 9.35
N GLU A 250 -0.96 -21.08 9.91
CA GLU A 250 -1.52 -21.86 11.03
C GLU A 250 -1.67 -23.34 10.68
N ASN A 251 -2.18 -23.61 9.49
CA ASN A 251 -2.36 -24.95 8.93
C ASN A 251 -1.02 -25.66 8.76
N GLY A 252 -0.02 -25.01 8.16
CA GLY A 252 1.33 -25.59 8.02
C GLY A 252 1.99 -25.89 9.37
N ILE A 253 1.86 -24.99 10.36
CA ILE A 253 2.37 -25.23 11.72
C ILE A 253 1.65 -26.40 12.41
N TRP A 254 0.33 -26.51 12.23
CA TRP A 254 -0.44 -27.65 12.74
C TRP A 254 0.00 -28.96 12.09
N SER A 255 0.24 -28.93 10.77
CA SER A 255 0.73 -30.05 9.99
C SER A 255 2.11 -30.53 10.47
N LEU A 256 3.06 -29.62 10.70
CA LEU A 256 4.38 -29.93 11.24
C LEU A 256 4.34 -30.63 12.61
N ARG A 257 3.30 -30.37 13.41
CA ARG A 257 3.12 -31.01 14.72
C ARG A 257 2.45 -32.38 14.63
N ASN A 258 1.62 -32.57 13.61
CA ASN A 258 0.80 -33.76 13.40
C ASN A 258 1.21 -34.50 12.12
N TYR A 259 2.52 -34.71 11.95
CA TYR A 259 3.14 -35.20 10.71
C TYR A 259 2.80 -36.67 10.32
N LYS A 260 1.80 -37.30 10.97
CA LYS A 260 1.43 -38.71 10.77
C LYS A 260 0.65 -38.97 9.48
N ASP A 261 -0.09 -37.99 8.96
CA ASP A 261 -0.85 -38.08 7.70
C ASP A 261 -0.06 -37.46 6.54
N GLU A 262 0.60 -38.27 5.71
CA GLU A 262 1.55 -37.76 4.69
C GLU A 262 0.87 -36.91 3.60
N ILE A 263 -0.37 -37.21 3.21
CA ILE A 263 -1.05 -36.53 2.09
C ILE A 263 -1.55 -35.16 2.53
N LEU A 264 -2.29 -35.10 3.64
CA LEU A 264 -2.81 -33.84 4.17
C LEU A 264 -1.67 -32.88 4.54
N ASN A 265 -0.59 -33.42 5.12
CA ASN A 265 0.56 -32.63 5.53
C ASN A 265 1.30 -32.03 4.34
N LYS A 266 1.49 -32.78 3.25
CA LYS A 266 2.15 -32.25 2.05
C LYS A 266 1.41 -31.05 1.46
N LYS A 267 0.07 -31.09 1.45
CA LYS A 267 -0.76 -29.98 0.96
C LYS A 267 -0.61 -28.74 1.85
N MET A 268 -0.81 -28.88 3.16
CA MET A 268 -0.74 -27.75 4.11
C MET A 268 0.65 -27.10 4.15
N MET A 269 1.71 -27.91 4.01
CA MET A 269 3.09 -27.40 3.95
C MET A 269 3.39 -26.62 2.66
N LYS A 270 2.78 -27.02 1.54
CA LYS A 270 2.89 -26.32 0.26
C LYS A 270 2.13 -25.00 0.30
N GLU A 271 0.92 -24.99 0.85
CA GLU A 271 0.13 -23.76 1.05
C GLU A 271 0.86 -22.76 1.96
N MET A 272 1.50 -23.24 3.04
CA MET A 272 2.33 -22.40 3.90
C MET A 272 3.55 -21.82 3.15
N GLU A 273 4.22 -22.63 2.32
CA GLU A 273 5.37 -22.17 1.52
C GLU A 273 4.97 -21.10 0.50
N GLU A 274 3.91 -21.33 -0.27
CA GLU A 274 3.36 -20.37 -1.23
C GLU A 274 2.92 -19.07 -0.54
N CYS A 275 2.32 -19.19 0.65
CA CYS A 275 1.96 -18.03 1.47
C CYS A 275 3.19 -17.22 1.89
N ILE A 276 4.25 -17.87 2.39
CA ILE A 276 5.48 -17.19 2.83
C ILE A 276 6.16 -16.50 1.66
N GLU A 277 6.25 -17.18 0.52
CA GLU A 277 6.86 -16.64 -0.70
C GLU A 277 6.07 -15.44 -1.26
N GLY A 278 4.75 -15.51 -1.26
CA GLY A 278 3.88 -14.39 -1.66
C GLY A 278 4.08 -13.16 -0.77
N ILE A 279 4.17 -13.36 0.55
CA ILE A 279 4.43 -12.29 1.51
C ILE A 279 5.84 -11.71 1.34
N GLU A 280 6.86 -12.55 1.21
CA GLU A 280 8.25 -12.12 0.97
C GLU A 280 8.33 -11.27 -0.31
N SER A 281 7.84 -11.77 -1.45
CA SER A 281 7.86 -11.02 -2.71
C SER A 281 7.05 -9.73 -2.66
N GLY A 282 5.86 -9.77 -2.06
CA GLY A 282 5.00 -8.59 -1.93
C GLY A 282 5.63 -7.50 -1.07
N SER A 283 6.17 -7.89 0.09
CA SER A 283 6.83 -6.96 1.02
C SER A 283 8.16 -6.43 0.49
N GLU A 284 8.90 -7.20 -0.30
CA GLU A 284 10.13 -6.75 -0.95
C GLU A 284 9.84 -5.63 -1.96
N LYS A 285 8.74 -5.75 -2.71
CA LYS A 285 8.30 -4.70 -3.64
C LYS A 285 7.87 -3.43 -2.88
N VAL A 286 7.13 -3.58 -1.79
CA VAL A 286 6.77 -2.44 -0.92
C VAL A 286 8.03 -1.78 -0.35
N PHE A 287 9.01 -2.55 0.13
CA PHE A 287 10.28 -2.04 0.63
C PHE A 287 11.03 -1.19 -0.42
N ARG A 288 11.12 -1.68 -1.67
CA ARG A 288 11.71 -0.90 -2.78
C ARG A 288 10.94 0.39 -3.05
N SER A 289 9.61 0.32 -3.10
CA SER A 289 8.78 1.50 -3.32
C SER A 289 8.91 2.53 -2.18
N LEU A 290 9.03 2.10 -0.92
CA LEU A 290 9.30 2.99 0.22
C LEU A 290 10.63 3.76 0.06
N ILE A 291 11.68 3.08 -0.39
CA ILE A 291 12.98 3.71 -0.68
C ILE A 291 12.83 4.75 -1.78
N ASN A 292 12.17 4.39 -2.89
CA ASN A 292 11.97 5.29 -4.03
C ASN A 292 11.19 6.55 -3.60
N THR A 293 10.04 6.38 -2.94
CA THR A 293 9.24 7.50 -2.44
C THR A 293 10.04 8.39 -1.49
N ARG A 294 10.87 7.81 -0.62
CA ARG A 294 11.75 8.58 0.27
C ARG A 294 12.79 9.40 -0.51
N VAL A 295 13.38 8.83 -1.56
CA VAL A 295 14.30 9.56 -2.46
C VAL A 295 13.58 10.72 -3.14
N SER A 296 12.35 10.50 -3.62
CA SER A 296 11.54 11.54 -4.24
C SER A 296 11.19 12.67 -3.27
N LEU A 297 10.83 12.34 -2.01
CA LEU A 297 10.66 13.31 -0.94
C LEU A 297 11.94 14.10 -0.63
N LEU A 298 13.11 13.45 -0.62
CA LEU A 298 14.39 14.16 -0.46
C LEU A 298 14.63 15.14 -1.60
N ASN A 299 14.35 14.72 -2.84
CA ASN A 299 14.50 15.57 -4.02
C ASN A 299 13.58 16.80 -3.98
N VAL A 300 12.44 16.73 -3.29
CA VAL A 300 11.58 17.91 -3.05
C VAL A 300 12.31 19.00 -2.27
N LEU A 301 13.10 18.64 -1.26
CA LEU A 301 13.81 19.58 -0.40
C LEU A 301 15.14 20.08 -1.00
N THR A 302 15.77 19.30 -1.88
CA THR A 302 17.15 19.59 -2.34
C THR A 302 17.28 20.21 -3.72
N GLN A 303 16.31 19.99 -4.60
CA GLN A 303 16.24 20.63 -5.93
C GLN A 303 15.21 21.73 -5.88
#